data_AF-A0A969AU30-F1
#
_entry.id   AF-A0A969AU30-F1
#
_cell.length_a   1.000
_cell.length_b   1.000
_cell.length_c   1.000
_cell.angle_alpha   90.00
_cell.angle_beta   90.00
_cell.angle_gamma   90.00
#
_symmetry.space_group_name_H-M   'P 1'
#
loop_
_entity.id
_entity.type
_entity.pdbx_description
1 polymer ?
#
loop_
_entity_poly.entity_id
_entity_poly.type
_entity_poly.pdbx_seq_one_letter_code
_entity_poly.pdbx_strand_id
1 'polypeptide(L)'
;MQSPRVALFSTVEHQKADWLKPAYRDQIAASAPAPAPARPESVTFAGWAEITEVMPLSEPALAAGLTPFHIWTEAWALERLAWKPQQPLLALCLRTYRFAEPQQVAYQPQFGGCRSWVPLPSALTTIGSVPVLSDRAYDQQVAAIQAVLSRVRTG
;
A
#
# COMPACT_ATOMS: atom_id res chain seq x y z
N MET A 1 -3.30 -6.28 -14.53
CA MET A 1 -4.04 -5.77 -13.36
C MET A 1 -5.52 -6.05 -13.60
N GLN A 2 -6.20 -6.82 -12.75
CA GLN A 2 -7.57 -7.31 -13.02
C GLN A 2 -8.67 -6.32 -12.56
N SER A 3 -8.32 -5.33 -11.73
CA SER A 3 -9.19 -4.22 -11.32
C SER A 3 -8.30 -3.05 -10.83
N PRO A 4 -8.63 -1.78 -11.13
CA PRO A 4 -7.92 -0.63 -10.57
C PRO A 4 -8.28 -0.36 -9.11
N ARG A 5 -9.28 -1.06 -8.55
CA ARG A 5 -9.74 -0.86 -7.17
C ARG A 5 -9.41 -2.05 -6.28
N VAL A 6 -8.98 -1.76 -5.06
CA VAL A 6 -8.53 -2.73 -4.05
C VAL A 6 -9.10 -2.41 -2.68
N ALA A 7 -9.44 -3.42 -1.89
CA ALA A 7 -9.68 -3.24 -0.47
C ALA A 7 -8.35 -3.33 0.29
N LEU A 8 -8.18 -2.53 1.34
CA LEU A 8 -6.96 -2.50 2.13
C LEU A 8 -7.10 -3.41 3.35
N PHE A 9 -6.29 -4.46 3.40
CA PHE A 9 -6.24 -5.39 4.52
C PHE A 9 -4.94 -5.22 5.30
N SER A 10 -5.05 -4.93 6.61
CA SER A 10 -3.87 -4.79 7.47
C SER A 10 -3.33 -6.18 7.82
N THR A 11 -2.11 -6.48 7.38
CA THR A 11 -1.38 -7.68 7.79
C THR A 11 -0.06 -7.26 8.44
N VAL A 12 0.34 -7.96 9.50
CA VAL A 12 1.66 -7.79 10.15
C VAL A 12 2.65 -8.89 9.77
N GLU A 13 2.24 -9.79 8.86
CA GLU A 13 3.06 -10.88 8.34
C GLU A 13 4.38 -10.34 7.77
N HIS A 14 5.49 -10.86 8.30
CA HIS A 14 6.86 -10.51 7.92
C HIS A 14 7.28 -9.04 8.06
N GLN A 15 6.60 -8.21 8.86
CA GLN A 15 7.05 -6.83 9.04
C GLN A 15 8.24 -6.76 10.02
N LYS A 16 9.36 -6.17 9.59
CA LYS A 16 10.46 -5.76 10.47
C LYS A 16 10.39 -4.25 10.72
N ALA A 17 10.43 -3.84 11.99
CA ALA A 17 10.42 -2.43 12.36
C ALA A 17 11.53 -1.62 11.67
N ASP A 18 12.72 -2.20 11.49
CA ASP A 18 13.83 -1.51 10.86
C ASP A 18 13.66 -1.26 9.35
N TRP A 19 12.66 -1.88 8.70
CA TRP A 19 12.29 -1.53 7.33
C TRP A 19 11.51 -0.21 7.25
N LEU A 20 10.91 0.23 8.35
CA LEU A 20 10.20 1.50 8.44
C LEU A 20 11.13 2.61 8.94
N LYS A 21 10.87 3.82 8.44
CA LYS A 21 11.46 5.03 9.02
C LYS A 21 11.07 5.16 10.50
N PRO A 22 11.92 5.77 11.35
CA PRO A 22 11.69 5.84 12.79
C PRO A 22 10.28 6.28 13.20
N ALA A 23 9.71 7.28 12.52
CA ALA A 23 8.39 7.83 12.82
C ALA A 23 7.21 6.83 12.64
N TYR A 24 7.41 5.71 11.95
CA TYR A 24 6.35 4.73 11.68
C TYR A 24 6.59 3.37 12.36
N ARG A 25 7.70 3.19 13.09
CA ARG A 25 8.06 1.89 13.68
C ARG A 25 7.03 1.39 14.69
N ASP A 26 6.50 2.31 15.50
CA ASP A 26 5.50 1.98 16.52
C ASP A 26 4.13 1.60 15.92
N GLN A 27 3.88 1.95 14.65
CA GLN A 27 2.63 1.61 13.97
C GLN A 27 2.50 0.13 13.65
N ILE A 28 3.63 -0.61 13.53
CA ILE A 28 3.60 -2.07 13.35
C ILE A 28 3.06 -2.74 14.61
N ALA A 29 3.54 -2.32 15.79
CA ALA A 29 3.09 -2.86 17.07
C ALA A 29 1.61 -2.56 17.31
N ALA A 30 1.15 -1.36 16.94
CA ALA A 30 -0.26 -0.97 17.01
C ALA A 30 -1.16 -1.67 15.97
N SER A 31 -0.58 -2.17 14.87
CA SER A 31 -1.29 -2.90 13.80
C SER A 31 -1.28 -4.40 14.01
N ALA A 32 -0.53 -4.91 15.00
CA ALA A 32 -0.56 -6.31 15.36
C ALA A 32 -1.99 -6.67 15.81
N PRO A 33 -2.62 -7.69 15.22
CA PRO A 33 -3.92 -8.13 15.70
C PRO A 33 -3.78 -8.49 17.18
N ALA A 34 -4.76 -8.06 17.99
CA ALA A 34 -4.95 -8.61 19.32
C ALA A 34 -4.93 -10.15 19.25
N PRO A 35 -4.50 -10.88 20.28
CA PRO A 35 -4.47 -12.34 20.25
C PRO A 35 -5.87 -12.87 19.89
N ALA A 36 -6.01 -13.25 18.63
CA ALA A 36 -7.23 -13.72 18.00
C ALA A 36 -7.07 -15.22 17.71
N PRO A 37 -8.17 -15.98 17.55
CA PRO A 37 -8.05 -17.34 17.05
C PRO A 37 -7.27 -17.36 15.73
N ALA A 38 -6.47 -18.40 15.51
CA ALA A 38 -5.62 -18.55 14.32
C ALA A 38 -6.37 -18.43 12.98
N ARG A 39 -7.71 -18.51 13.00
CA ARG A 39 -8.62 -18.22 11.89
C ARG A 39 -9.90 -17.56 12.44
N PRO A 40 -10.12 -16.26 12.20
CA PRO A 40 -11.40 -15.63 12.52
C PRO A 40 -12.50 -16.10 11.56
N GLU A 41 -13.77 -15.92 11.92
CA GLU A 41 -14.90 -16.22 11.03
C GLU A 41 -15.03 -15.18 9.91
N SER A 42 -14.65 -13.93 10.19
CA SER A 42 -14.68 -12.81 9.24
C SER A 42 -13.45 -11.92 9.37
N VAL A 43 -13.21 -11.12 8.33
CA VAL A 43 -12.21 -10.06 8.30
C VAL A 43 -12.88 -8.72 8.05
N THR A 44 -12.36 -7.67 8.70
CA THR A 44 -12.90 -6.32 8.58
C THR A 44 -12.03 -5.46 7.69
N PHE A 45 -12.65 -4.78 6.72
CA PHE A 45 -12.02 -3.79 5.86
C PHE A 45 -12.51 -2.40 6.26
N ALA A 46 -11.58 -1.52 6.64
CA ALA A 46 -11.89 -0.14 7.01
C ALA A 46 -11.82 0.84 5.83
N GLY A 47 -11.20 0.42 4.72
CA GLY A 47 -11.03 1.28 3.55
C GLY A 47 -10.63 0.53 2.30
N TRP A 48 -10.59 1.29 1.21
CA TRP A 48 -10.24 0.82 -0.12
C TRP A 48 -9.42 1.89 -0.83
N ALA A 49 -8.83 1.52 -1.96
CA ALA A 49 -8.05 2.43 -2.79
C ALA A 49 -8.32 2.20 -4.27
N GLU A 50 -8.21 3.28 -5.04
CA GLU A 50 -8.04 3.24 -6.48
C GLU A 50 -6.56 3.44 -6.84
N ILE A 51 -6.02 2.58 -7.69
CA ILE A 51 -4.68 2.70 -8.26
C ILE A 51 -4.79 3.66 -9.44
N THR A 52 -4.29 4.88 -9.27
CA THR A 52 -4.40 5.93 -10.30
C THR A 52 -3.15 5.97 -11.19
N GLU A 53 -1.98 5.68 -10.62
CA GLU A 53 -0.70 5.67 -11.32
C GLU A 53 0.07 4.39 -11.01
N VAL A 54 0.72 3.85 -12.04
CA VAL A 54 1.65 2.73 -11.93
C VAL A 54 2.96 3.14 -12.60
N MET A 55 4.00 3.29 -11.79
CA MET A 55 5.29 3.82 -12.24
C MET A 55 6.38 2.78 -12.04
N PRO A 56 7.03 2.29 -13.11
CA PRO A 56 8.18 1.42 -12.98
C PRO A 56 9.41 2.22 -12.52
N LEU A 57 10.09 1.68 -11.52
CA LEU A 57 11.38 2.12 -11.01
C LEU A 57 12.41 1.09 -11.44
N SER A 58 13.34 1.51 -12.29
CA SER A 58 14.44 0.69 -12.80
C SER A 58 15.80 1.12 -12.26
N GLU A 59 15.87 2.26 -11.57
CA GLU A 59 17.12 2.90 -11.17
C GLU A 59 17.11 3.27 -9.68
N PRO A 60 18.25 3.09 -8.97
CA PRO A 60 18.38 3.47 -7.57
C PRO A 60 18.00 4.92 -7.29
N ALA A 61 18.36 5.85 -8.19
CA ALA A 61 18.07 7.27 -8.05
C ALA A 61 16.55 7.56 -8.05
N LEU A 62 15.76 6.80 -8.83
CA LEU A 62 14.31 6.93 -8.84
C LEU A 62 13.72 6.44 -7.51
N ALA A 63 14.17 5.29 -7.01
CA ALA A 63 13.72 4.78 -5.72
C ALA A 63 14.09 5.72 -4.56
N ALA A 64 15.33 6.23 -4.55
CA ALA A 64 15.79 7.19 -3.56
C ALA A 64 14.97 8.49 -3.58
N GLY A 65 14.69 9.04 -4.77
CA GLY A 65 13.87 10.24 -4.94
C GLY A 65 12.46 10.10 -4.38
N LEU A 66 11.89 8.89 -4.37
CA LEU A 66 10.56 8.63 -3.82
C LEU A 66 10.54 8.44 -2.29
N THR A 67 11.70 8.41 -1.64
CA THR A 67 11.81 8.23 -0.19
C THR A 67 10.84 9.13 0.59
N PRO A 68 10.68 10.44 0.31
CA PRO A 68 9.78 11.31 1.07
C PRO A 68 8.29 10.89 1.05
N PHE A 69 7.85 10.11 0.06
CA PHE A 69 6.45 9.81 -0.20
C PHE A 69 5.97 8.45 0.33
N HIS A 70 6.84 7.68 0.98
CA HIS A 70 6.49 6.40 1.60
C HIS A 70 7.10 6.22 2.99
N ILE A 71 6.61 5.23 3.73
CA ILE A 71 7.02 4.95 5.10
C ILE A 71 8.31 4.12 5.22
N TRP A 72 8.72 3.46 4.13
CA TRP A 72 9.90 2.60 4.08
C TRP A 72 11.21 3.39 4.14
N THR A 73 12.25 2.77 4.70
CA THR A 73 13.62 3.30 4.61
C THR A 73 14.13 3.23 3.17
N GLU A 74 15.06 4.13 2.83
CA GLU A 74 15.72 4.13 1.53
C GLU A 74 16.47 2.81 1.28
N ALA A 75 17.20 2.32 2.29
CA ALA A 75 17.90 1.04 2.23
C ALA A 75 16.98 -0.13 1.86
N TRP A 76 15.78 -0.18 2.45
CA TRP A 76 14.80 -1.22 2.13
C TRP A 76 14.25 -1.08 0.70
N ALA A 77 13.96 0.15 0.25
CA ALA A 77 13.51 0.39 -1.12
C ALA A 77 14.56 -0.05 -2.16
N LEU A 78 15.85 0.22 -1.90
CA LEU A 78 16.95 -0.22 -2.74
C LEU A 78 17.14 -1.74 -2.75
N GLU A 79 17.00 -2.40 -1.60
CA GLU A 79 17.01 -3.87 -1.52
C GLU A 79 15.88 -4.48 -2.37
N ARG A 80 14.68 -3.88 -2.31
CA ARG A 80 13.54 -4.29 -3.14
C ARG A 80 13.76 -4.06 -4.62
N LEU A 81 14.44 -2.98 -5.00
CA LEU A 81 14.79 -2.72 -6.39
C LEU A 81 15.80 -3.76 -6.93
N ALA A 82 16.77 -4.16 -6.10
CA ALA A 82 17.75 -5.18 -6.46
C ALA A 82 17.14 -6.60 -6.51
N TRP A 83 15.98 -6.80 -5.88
CA TRP A 83 15.30 -8.09 -5.85
C TRP A 83 14.58 -8.37 -7.17
N LYS A 84 15.05 -9.39 -7.90
CA LYS A 84 14.62 -9.75 -9.27
C LYS A 84 14.93 -8.63 -10.29
N PRO A 85 16.21 -8.38 -10.60
CA PRO A 85 16.63 -7.25 -11.44
C PRO A 85 16.05 -7.27 -12.86
N GLN A 86 15.50 -8.42 -13.31
CA GLN A 86 14.80 -8.53 -14.59
C GLN A 86 13.37 -7.96 -14.56
N GLN A 87 12.86 -7.55 -13.39
CA GLN A 87 11.53 -6.96 -13.22
C GLN A 87 11.66 -5.61 -12.53
N PRO A 88 11.04 -4.54 -13.05
CA PRO A 88 11.09 -3.25 -12.39
C PRO A 88 10.32 -3.30 -11.07
N LEU A 89 10.81 -2.56 -10.08
CA LEU A 89 10.03 -2.28 -8.87
C LEU A 89 8.89 -1.32 -9.25
N LEU A 90 7.65 -1.63 -8.89
CA LEU A 90 6.51 -0.78 -9.20
C LEU A 90 6.18 0.13 -8.01
N ALA A 91 6.15 1.45 -8.26
CA ALA A 91 5.53 2.42 -7.38
C ALA A 91 4.08 2.64 -7.80
N LEU A 92 3.16 2.62 -6.83
CA LEU A 92 1.73 2.83 -7.06
C LEU A 92 1.28 4.10 -6.34
N CYS A 93 0.57 4.99 -7.04
CA CYS A 93 -0.20 6.04 -6.37
C CYS A 93 -1.59 5.50 -6.05
N LEU A 94 -1.97 5.59 -4.77
CA LEU A 94 -3.25 5.07 -4.28
C LEU A 94 -4.14 6.24 -3.86
N ARG A 95 -5.27 6.43 -4.54
CA ARG A 95 -6.34 7.30 -4.07
C ARG A 95 -7.15 6.51 -3.03
N THR A 96 -6.92 6.81 -1.76
CA THR A 96 -7.48 6.03 -0.65
C THR A 96 -8.76 6.64 -0.09
N TYR A 97 -9.66 5.76 0.33
CA TYR A 97 -10.97 6.09 0.87
C TYR A 97 -11.26 5.26 2.12
N ARG A 98 -11.92 5.88 3.10
CA ARG A 98 -12.55 5.16 4.20
C ARG A 98 -13.95 4.73 3.77
N PHE A 99 -14.38 3.53 4.14
CA PHE A 99 -15.79 3.18 4.01
C PHE A 99 -16.64 4.04 4.95
N ALA A 100 -17.92 4.26 4.59
CA ALA A 100 -18.87 4.92 5.50
C ALA A 100 -18.96 4.15 6.84
N GLU A 101 -19.00 2.82 6.75
CA GLU A 101 -18.86 1.89 7.87
C GLU A 101 -17.89 0.77 7.49
N PRO A 102 -17.05 0.27 8.41
CA PRO A 102 -16.18 -0.88 8.15
C PRO A 102 -16.98 -2.11 7.70
N GLN A 103 -16.51 -2.80 6.67
CA GLN A 103 -17.23 -3.91 6.05
C GLN A 103 -16.60 -5.25 6.41
N GLN A 104 -17.44 -6.23 6.74
CA GLN A 104 -17.00 -7.58 7.06
C GLN A 104 -17.15 -8.51 5.87
N VAL A 105 -16.17 -9.38 5.69
CA VAL A 105 -16.18 -10.44 4.68
C VAL A 105 -15.82 -11.76 5.35
N ALA A 106 -16.49 -12.85 4.96
CA ALA A 106 -16.17 -14.18 5.46
C ALA A 106 -14.68 -14.49 5.26
N TYR A 107 -14.02 -14.98 6.31
CA TYR A 107 -12.61 -15.32 6.24
C TYR A 107 -12.41 -16.45 5.22
N GLN A 108 -11.36 -16.31 4.41
CA GLN A 108 -10.90 -17.37 3.52
C GLN A 108 -9.42 -17.63 3.79
N PRO A 109 -8.94 -18.88 3.65
CA PRO A 109 -7.54 -19.23 3.91
C PRO A 109 -6.52 -18.37 3.13
N GLN A 110 -6.92 -17.83 1.98
CA GLN A 110 -6.15 -16.92 1.14
C GLN A 110 -5.88 -15.54 1.75
N PHE A 111 -6.63 -15.12 2.78
CA PHE A 111 -6.33 -13.90 3.54
C PHE A 111 -5.17 -14.11 4.52
N GLY A 112 -4.79 -15.35 4.82
CA GLY A 112 -3.59 -15.67 5.58
C GLY A 112 -2.34 -15.78 4.71
N GLY A 113 -1.16 -15.55 5.30
CA GLY A 113 0.14 -15.73 4.66
C GLY A 113 0.62 -14.55 3.80
N CYS A 114 1.55 -14.82 2.88
CA CYS A 114 2.33 -13.79 2.16
C CYS A 114 1.73 -13.31 0.83
N ARG A 115 0.44 -13.57 0.56
CA ARG A 115 -0.22 -13.16 -0.69
C ARG A 115 -0.74 -11.73 -0.59
N SER A 116 -0.25 -10.85 -1.47
CA SER A 116 -0.64 -9.42 -1.47
C SER A 116 -1.90 -9.12 -2.29
N TRP A 117 -2.29 -10.00 -3.22
CA TRP A 117 -3.42 -9.79 -4.13
C TRP A 117 -4.35 -11.00 -4.09
N VAL A 118 -5.54 -10.78 -3.53
CA VAL A 118 -6.50 -11.86 -3.25
C VAL A 118 -7.87 -11.42 -3.74
N PRO A 119 -8.58 -12.24 -4.54
CA PRO A 119 -9.95 -11.92 -4.93
C PRO A 119 -10.85 -11.92 -3.71
N LEU A 120 -11.75 -10.94 -3.62
CA LEU A 120 -12.76 -10.91 -2.57
C LEU A 120 -13.91 -11.85 -2.94
N PRO A 121 -14.44 -12.63 -1.98
CA PRO A 121 -15.56 -13.54 -2.22
C PRO A 121 -16.89 -12.81 -2.41
N SER A 122 -16.97 -11.55 -2.00
CA SER A 122 -18.13 -10.67 -2.20
C SER A 122 -17.67 -9.25 -2.55
N ALA A 123 -18.51 -8.52 -3.28
CA ALA A 123 -18.27 -7.12 -3.56
C ALA A 123 -18.49 -6.27 -2.30
N LEU A 124 -17.60 -5.30 -2.10
CA LEU A 124 -17.74 -4.27 -1.07
C LEU A 124 -18.49 -3.07 -1.64
N THR A 125 -19.34 -2.42 -0.86
CA THR A 125 -20.01 -1.18 -1.29
C THR A 125 -19.10 0.01 -1.07
N THR A 126 -18.91 0.84 -2.08
CA THR A 126 -18.09 2.07 -2.00
C THR A 126 -18.95 3.32 -1.79
N ILE A 127 -20.28 3.14 -1.69
CA ILE A 127 -21.22 4.25 -1.50
C ILE A 127 -20.98 4.90 -0.13
N GLY A 128 -20.95 6.24 -0.11
CA GLY A 128 -20.71 7.01 1.10
C GLY A 128 -19.26 6.99 1.59
N SER A 129 -18.34 6.38 0.84
CA SER A 129 -16.92 6.44 1.15
C SER A 129 -16.40 7.87 1.15
N VAL A 130 -15.54 8.17 2.12
CA VAL A 130 -14.91 9.49 2.26
C VAL A 130 -13.44 9.39 1.87
N PRO A 131 -12.95 10.25 0.97
CA PRO A 131 -11.54 10.25 0.62
C PRO A 131 -10.67 10.67 1.80
N VAL A 132 -9.52 10.02 1.97
CA VAL A 132 -8.60 10.32 3.09
C VAL A 132 -7.91 11.67 2.91
N LEU A 133 -7.55 12.00 1.68
CA LEU A 133 -7.06 13.32 1.29
C LEU A 133 -8.13 14.05 0.47
N SER A 134 -8.17 15.38 0.48
CA SER A 134 -8.95 16.11 -0.53
C SER A 134 -8.39 15.84 -1.93
N ASP A 135 -9.20 16.04 -2.97
CA ASP A 135 -8.74 15.86 -4.36
C ASP A 135 -7.51 16.72 -4.64
N ARG A 136 -7.58 18.01 -4.27
CA ARG A 136 -6.43 18.93 -4.40
C ARG A 136 -5.18 18.42 -3.69
N ALA A 137 -5.29 17.95 -2.44
CA ALA A 137 -4.12 17.47 -1.70
C ALA A 137 -3.53 16.20 -2.33
N TYR A 138 -4.40 15.32 -2.85
CA TYR A 138 -3.97 14.14 -3.56
C TYR A 138 -3.24 14.48 -4.87
N ASP A 139 -3.84 15.34 -5.69
CA ASP A 139 -3.26 15.76 -6.97
C ASP A 139 -1.91 16.45 -6.78
N GLN A 140 -1.76 17.25 -5.70
CA GLN A 140 -0.49 17.86 -5.33
C GLN A 140 0.58 16.83 -4.99
N GLN A 141 0.23 15.74 -4.29
CA GLN A 141 1.17 14.66 -3.99
C GLN A 141 1.59 13.90 -5.25
N VAL A 142 0.63 13.57 -6.11
CA VAL A 142 0.92 12.89 -7.39
C VAL A 142 1.80 13.77 -8.27
N ALA A 143 1.48 15.06 -8.41
CA ALA A 143 2.30 16.00 -9.19
C ALA A 143 3.72 16.13 -8.64
N ALA A 144 3.90 16.15 -7.31
CA ALA A 144 5.23 16.19 -6.69
C ALA A 144 6.04 14.91 -6.98
N ILE A 145 5.40 13.74 -6.90
CA ILE A 145 6.00 12.44 -7.24
C ILE A 145 6.45 12.43 -8.70
N GLN A 146 5.55 12.81 -9.62
CA GLN A 146 5.86 12.86 -11.06
C GLN A 146 7.02 13.82 -11.36
N ALA A 147 7.04 15.01 -10.74
CA ALA A 147 8.12 15.97 -10.92
C ALA A 147 9.48 15.42 -10.46
N VAL A 148 9.53 14.65 -9.37
CA VAL A 148 10.75 13.97 -8.92
C VAL A 148 11.22 12.95 -9.96
N LEU A 149 10.31 12.08 -10.42
CA LEU A 149 10.66 11.04 -11.40
C LEU A 149 11.10 11.62 -12.74
N SER A 150 10.46 12.70 -13.21
CA SER A 150 10.86 13.39 -14.44
C SER A 150 12.28 13.97 -14.33
N ARG A 151 12.61 14.63 -13.21
CA ARG A 151 13.94 15.23 -13.01
C ARG A 151 15.05 14.19 -13.02
N VAL A 152 14.84 13.07 -12.34
CA VAL A 152 15.84 11.98 -12.27
C VAL A 152 16.06 11.34 -13.63
N ARG A 153 15.03 11.22 -14.48
CA ARG A 153 15.17 10.65 -15.84
C ARG A 153 15.89 11.59 -16.82
N THR A 154 15.91 12.88 -16.55
CA THR A 154 16.51 13.90 -17.44
C THR A 154 17.90 14.36 -17.02
N GLY A 155 18.37 13.97 -15.83
CA GLY A 155 19.68 14.31 -15.29
C GLY A 155 20.66 13.16 -15.43
#